data_AF-A0A8T0E3G2-F1
#
_entry.id   AF-A0A8T0E3G2-F1
#
_cell.length_a   1.000
_cell.length_b   1.000
_cell.length_c   1.000
_cell.angle_alpha   90.00
_cell.angle_beta   90.00
_cell.angle_gamma   90.00
#
_symmetry.space_group_name_H-M   'P 1'
#
loop_
_entity.id
_entity.type
_entity.pdbx_description
1 polymer ?
#
loop_
_entity_poly.entity_id
_entity_poly.type
_entity_poly.pdbx_seq_one_letter_code
_entity_poly.pdbx_strand_id
1 'polypeptide(L)'
;MRCHRKAGRPIVYIDETWVDSNLTFKKCWQDDTVLGATANVNSKNRLIVVHAGSSTGFLTGSLLVYKASTKSGDYHGQMNYENFKKWGVGKNSLPNLQPNSVVCMDNAPYHTIVENPTPTKYSTKSYDRLVEKQRNTLRSKNAKSGTVLSYRQ
;
A
#
# COMPACT_ATOMS: atom_id res chain seq x y z
N MET A 1 -13.51 7.24 -13.89
CA MET A 1 -14.62 6.68 -13.07
C MET A 1 -15.98 6.68 -13.73
N ARG A 2 -16.54 7.82 -14.18
CA ARG A 2 -17.90 7.87 -14.78
C ARG A 2 -18.07 6.96 -16.00
N CYS A 3 -17.08 6.88 -16.88
CA CYS A 3 -17.05 5.98 -18.04
C CYS A 3 -17.11 4.50 -17.64
N HIS A 4 -16.35 4.09 -16.61
CA HIS A 4 -16.34 2.71 -16.11
C HIS A 4 -17.67 2.32 -15.46
N ARG A 5 -18.29 3.24 -14.71
CA ARG A 5 -19.65 3.07 -14.18
C ARG A 5 -20.67 2.86 -15.30
N LYS A 6 -20.62 3.70 -16.35
CA LYS A 6 -21.50 3.57 -17.54
C LYS A 6 -21.30 2.23 -18.28
N ALA A 7 -20.06 1.74 -18.32
CA ALA A 7 -19.73 0.46 -18.93
C ALA A 7 -20.05 -0.76 -18.03
N GLY A 8 -20.69 -0.57 -16.87
CA GLY A 8 -21.05 -1.65 -15.95
C GLY A 8 -19.86 -2.38 -15.33
N ARG A 9 -18.65 -1.77 -15.35
CA ARG A 9 -17.46 -2.41 -14.79
C ARG A 9 -17.55 -2.42 -13.26
N PRO A 10 -17.26 -3.56 -12.59
CA PRO A 10 -17.17 -3.60 -11.14
C PRO A 10 -16.11 -2.60 -10.66
N ILE A 11 -16.45 -1.80 -9.66
CA ILE A 11 -15.52 -0.85 -9.06
C ILE A 11 -15.21 -1.33 -7.65
N VAL A 12 -13.93 -1.48 -7.36
CA VAL A 12 -13.43 -1.83 -6.05
C VAL A 12 -12.59 -0.68 -5.52
N TYR A 13 -12.93 -0.21 -4.33
CA TYR A 13 -12.21 0.81 -3.59
C TYR A 13 -11.31 0.12 -2.59
N ILE A 14 -10.07 0.58 -2.51
CA ILE A 14 -9.08 0.18 -1.53
C ILE A 14 -8.74 1.42 -0.73
N ASP A 15 -8.73 1.28 0.58
CA ASP A 15 -8.30 2.34 1.47
C ASP A 15 -7.64 1.78 2.72
N GLU A 16 -6.83 2.62 3.33
CA GLU A 16 -6.21 2.36 4.62
C GLU A 16 -6.74 3.31 5.68
N THR A 17 -7.00 2.76 6.86
CA THR A 17 -7.30 3.57 8.03
C THR A 17 -6.53 3.08 9.23
N TRP A 18 -6.54 3.87 10.28
CA TRP A 18 -5.97 3.50 11.56
C TRP A 18 -6.94 3.72 12.69
N VAL A 19 -6.86 2.82 13.67
CA VAL A 19 -7.62 2.90 14.91
C VAL A 19 -6.61 2.99 16.03
N ASP A 20 -6.58 4.14 16.71
CA ASP A 20 -5.81 4.28 17.94
C ASP A 20 -6.57 3.64 19.10
N SER A 21 -5.88 2.89 19.97
CA SER A 21 -6.50 2.33 21.19
C SER A 21 -6.84 3.38 22.24
N ASN A 22 -6.52 4.63 21.97
CA ASN A 22 -6.55 5.70 22.95
C ASN A 22 -7.40 6.86 22.42
N LEU A 23 -8.24 7.42 23.29
CA LEU A 23 -9.05 8.59 22.99
C LEU A 23 -8.26 9.85 23.34
N THR A 24 -7.81 10.59 22.33
CA THR A 24 -7.16 11.89 22.50
C THR A 24 -8.20 13.01 22.41
N PHE A 25 -8.26 13.87 23.42
CA PHE A 25 -9.14 15.04 23.42
C PHE A 25 -8.28 16.31 23.44
N LYS A 26 -8.44 17.20 22.44
CA LYS A 26 -7.79 18.53 22.45
C LYS A 26 -8.42 19.49 23.45
N LYS A 27 -9.74 19.35 23.67
CA LYS A 27 -10.53 20.09 24.65
C LYS A 27 -11.57 19.12 25.19
N CYS A 28 -11.65 19.00 26.52
CA CYS A 28 -12.65 18.20 27.21
C CYS A 28 -13.19 19.04 28.36
N TRP A 29 -14.52 19.16 28.47
CA TRP A 29 -15.15 19.69 29.66
C TRP A 29 -15.32 18.54 30.64
N GLN A 30 -14.51 18.51 31.69
CA GLN A 30 -14.56 17.48 32.72
C GLN A 30 -14.33 18.12 34.09
N ASP A 31 -14.89 17.49 35.11
CA ASP A 31 -14.69 17.88 36.49
C ASP A 31 -13.32 17.42 37.01
N ASP A 32 -12.68 18.21 37.86
CA ASP A 32 -11.32 17.94 38.38
C ASP A 32 -11.25 16.67 39.25
N THR A 33 -12.39 16.18 39.74
CA THR A 33 -12.48 14.98 40.59
C THR A 33 -12.73 13.69 39.82
N VAL A 34 -12.99 13.78 38.51
CA VAL A 34 -13.31 12.62 37.67
C VAL A 34 -12.08 12.20 36.89
N LEU A 35 -11.76 10.91 36.90
CA LEU A 35 -10.70 10.35 36.05
C LEU A 35 -11.08 10.57 34.58
N GLY A 36 -10.48 11.59 33.99
CA GLY A 36 -10.91 12.15 32.71
C GLY A 36 -10.07 11.74 31.50
N ALA A 37 -10.30 12.43 30.40
CA ALA A 37 -9.55 12.35 29.17
C ALA A 37 -8.05 12.56 29.40
N THR A 38 -7.23 11.57 29.08
CA THR A 38 -5.77 11.69 29.21
C THR A 38 -5.20 12.45 28.01
N ALA A 39 -4.44 13.51 28.28
CA ALA A 39 -3.93 14.43 27.25
C ALA A 39 -2.82 13.84 26.37
N ASN A 40 -2.21 12.72 26.79
CA ASN A 40 -1.02 12.22 26.12
C ASN A 40 -1.08 10.70 26.00
N VAL A 41 -1.57 10.27 24.84
CA VAL A 41 -1.70 8.86 24.53
C VAL A 41 -0.81 8.50 23.36
N ASN A 42 0.19 7.71 23.72
CA ASN A 42 1.24 7.17 22.89
C ASN A 42 0.70 6.42 21.65
N SER A 43 1.20 6.77 20.46
CA SER A 43 0.88 6.14 19.16
C SER A 43 1.36 4.69 19.00
N LYS A 44 1.97 4.09 20.04
CA LYS A 44 2.46 2.70 20.03
C LYS A 44 1.35 1.65 19.98
N ASN A 45 0.09 1.99 20.29
CA ASN A 45 -1.03 1.04 20.30
C ASN A 45 -2.05 1.33 19.19
N ARG A 46 -1.55 1.52 17.97
CA ARG A 46 -2.38 1.73 16.78
C ARG A 46 -2.61 0.43 16.03
N LEU A 47 -3.84 0.21 15.58
CA LEU A 47 -4.16 -0.79 14.57
C LEU A 47 -4.19 -0.12 13.20
N ILE A 48 -3.52 -0.73 12.23
CA ILE A 48 -3.66 -0.40 10.81
C ILE A 48 -4.66 -1.37 10.22
N VAL A 49 -5.61 -0.82 9.45
CA VAL A 49 -6.64 -1.57 8.76
C VAL A 49 -6.53 -1.26 7.27
N VAL A 50 -6.45 -2.30 6.46
CA VAL A 50 -6.49 -2.22 4.99
C VAL A 50 -7.66 -3.09 4.53
N HIS A 51 -8.50 -2.57 3.65
CA HIS A 51 -9.62 -3.35 3.13
C HIS A 51 -9.97 -2.94 1.70
N ALA A 52 -10.60 -3.85 0.96
CA ALA A 52 -11.15 -3.63 -0.35
C ALA A 52 -12.66 -3.89 -0.35
N GLY A 53 -13.42 -2.99 -0.97
CA GLY A 53 -14.88 -3.12 -1.05
C GLY A 53 -15.46 -2.51 -2.32
N SER A 54 -16.64 -2.96 -2.70
CA SER A 54 -17.41 -2.47 -3.85
C SER A 54 -18.81 -2.04 -3.42
N SER A 55 -19.66 -1.68 -4.38
CA SER A 55 -21.08 -1.41 -4.12
C SER A 55 -21.86 -2.63 -3.60
N THR A 56 -21.31 -3.84 -3.72
CA THR A 56 -21.94 -5.08 -3.22
C THR A 56 -21.39 -5.52 -1.86
N GLY A 57 -20.52 -4.73 -1.25
CA GLY A 57 -19.90 -5.01 0.04
C GLY A 57 -18.40 -5.28 -0.06
N PHE A 58 -17.83 -5.79 1.03
CA PHE A 58 -16.41 -6.04 1.15
C PHE A 58 -15.96 -7.29 0.39
N LEU A 59 -14.75 -7.24 -0.18
CA LEU A 59 -14.16 -8.39 -0.84
C LEU A 59 -13.72 -9.41 0.21
N THR A 60 -14.24 -10.64 0.11
CA THR A 60 -14.02 -11.70 1.10
C THR A 60 -12.52 -11.98 1.31
N GLY A 61 -12.09 -11.87 2.57
CA GLY A 61 -10.71 -12.12 2.99
C GLY A 61 -9.69 -11.04 2.62
N SER A 62 -10.15 -9.90 2.11
CA SER A 62 -9.29 -8.74 1.84
C SER A 62 -9.03 -7.86 3.07
N LEU A 63 -9.62 -8.19 4.22
CA LEU A 63 -9.36 -7.47 5.47
C LEU A 63 -7.96 -7.82 5.99
N LEU A 64 -7.12 -6.81 6.15
CA LEU A 64 -5.87 -6.91 6.89
C LEU A 64 -5.91 -5.96 8.07
N VAL A 65 -5.71 -6.51 9.26
CA VAL A 65 -5.56 -5.74 10.50
C VAL A 65 -4.26 -6.15 11.17
N TYR A 66 -3.41 -5.18 11.51
CA TYR A 66 -2.19 -5.43 12.26
C TYR A 66 -1.83 -4.27 13.18
N LYS A 67 -1.09 -4.55 14.25
CA LYS A 67 -0.56 -3.52 15.14
C LYS A 67 0.58 -2.79 14.45
N ALA A 68 0.53 -1.46 14.45
CA ALA A 68 1.65 -0.65 13.99
C ALA A 68 2.91 -0.96 14.81
N SER A 69 4.06 -1.08 14.14
CA SER A 69 5.33 -1.37 14.83
C SER A 69 5.77 -0.18 15.72
N THR A 70 6.53 -0.48 16.78
CA THR A 70 6.98 0.47 17.81
C THR A 70 8.01 1.50 17.36
N LYS A 71 8.33 1.60 16.07
CA LYS A 71 9.26 2.64 15.58
C LYS A 71 8.63 4.02 15.79
N SER A 72 9.17 4.77 16.74
CA SER A 72 8.85 6.17 16.97
C SER A 72 9.23 6.99 15.73
N GLY A 73 8.26 7.64 15.11
CA GLY A 73 8.44 8.42 13.88
C GLY A 73 7.09 8.73 13.23
N ASP A 74 7.11 9.53 12.17
CA ASP A 74 5.90 9.85 11.43
C ASP A 74 5.16 8.58 10.94
N TYR A 75 3.86 8.74 10.72
CA TYR A 75 2.93 7.67 10.37
C TYR A 75 3.28 6.97 9.04
N HIS A 76 4.15 7.53 8.19
CA HIS A 76 4.50 6.98 6.89
C HIS A 76 5.32 5.69 6.96
N GLY A 77 5.83 5.32 8.14
CA GLY A 77 6.53 4.04 8.35
C GLY A 77 5.63 2.84 8.69
N GLN A 78 4.35 3.07 9.02
CA GLN A 78 3.47 2.05 9.60
C GLN A 78 2.75 1.20 8.53
N MET A 79 2.32 1.83 7.43
CA MET A 79 1.93 1.17 6.19
C MET A 79 3.02 1.44 5.15
N ASN A 80 3.55 0.38 4.54
CA ASN A 80 4.66 0.48 3.60
C ASN A 80 4.44 -0.46 2.41
N TYR A 81 5.30 -0.33 1.40
CA TYR A 81 5.20 -1.10 0.17
C TYR A 81 5.18 -2.61 0.42
N GLU A 82 6.03 -3.14 1.31
CA GLU A 82 6.09 -4.59 1.54
C GLU A 82 4.80 -5.13 2.16
N ASN A 83 4.21 -4.38 3.10
CA ASN A 83 2.92 -4.74 3.69
C ASN A 83 1.79 -4.65 2.67
N PHE A 84 1.74 -3.57 1.89
CA PHE A 84 0.74 -3.39 0.83
C PHE A 84 0.86 -4.45 -0.26
N LYS A 85 2.08 -4.74 -0.71
CA LYS A 85 2.38 -5.80 -1.68
C LYS A 85 1.93 -7.15 -1.14
N LYS A 86 2.36 -7.53 0.06
CA LYS A 86 2.00 -8.81 0.68
C LYS A 86 0.49 -8.96 0.82
N TRP A 87 -0.20 -7.90 1.21
CA TRP A 87 -1.65 -7.85 1.22
C TRP A 87 -2.21 -8.07 -0.19
N GLY A 88 -1.81 -7.26 -1.17
CA GLY A 88 -2.36 -7.23 -2.53
C GLY A 88 -2.08 -8.48 -3.37
N VAL A 89 -0.96 -9.17 -3.15
CA VAL A 89 -0.66 -10.47 -3.78
C VAL A 89 -1.24 -11.67 -3.01
N GLY A 90 -1.75 -11.43 -1.80
CA GLY A 90 -2.37 -12.45 -0.97
C GLY A 90 -3.57 -13.10 -1.66
N LYS A 91 -3.82 -14.37 -1.37
CA LYS A 91 -4.88 -15.16 -2.02
C LYS A 91 -6.28 -14.54 -1.97
N ASN A 92 -6.54 -13.64 -1.02
CA ASN A 92 -7.87 -13.12 -0.74
C ASN A 92 -8.07 -11.62 -1.03
N SER A 93 -7.13 -10.97 -1.73
CA SER A 93 -7.19 -9.55 -2.06
C SER A 93 -7.37 -9.34 -3.57
N LEU A 94 -6.39 -8.77 -4.28
CA LEU A 94 -6.48 -8.49 -5.71
C LEU A 94 -6.73 -9.74 -6.59
N PRO A 95 -6.23 -10.95 -6.25
CA PRO A 95 -6.53 -12.15 -7.02
C PRO A 95 -8.01 -12.54 -7.06
N ASN A 96 -8.81 -12.08 -6.09
CA ASN A 96 -10.26 -12.37 -6.02
C ASN A 96 -11.12 -11.33 -6.74
N LEU A 97 -10.51 -10.34 -7.40
CA LEU A 97 -11.25 -9.37 -8.18
C LEU A 97 -11.94 -10.02 -9.37
N GLN A 98 -13.18 -9.62 -9.62
CA GLN A 98 -13.87 -10.05 -10.83
C GLN A 98 -13.11 -9.56 -12.07
N PRO A 99 -13.12 -10.32 -13.18
CA PRO A 99 -12.56 -9.85 -14.44
C PRO A 99 -13.09 -8.48 -14.83
N ASN A 100 -12.24 -7.65 -15.44
CA ASN A 100 -12.57 -6.29 -15.85
C ASN A 100 -12.91 -5.32 -14.71
N SER A 101 -12.63 -5.66 -13.45
CA SER A 101 -12.76 -4.72 -12.33
C SER A 101 -11.90 -3.46 -12.53
N VAL A 102 -12.32 -2.36 -11.94
CA VAL A 102 -11.56 -1.11 -11.80
C VAL A 102 -11.22 -0.93 -10.34
N VAL A 103 -9.93 -0.89 -10.04
CA VAL A 103 -9.43 -0.58 -8.70
C VAL A 103 -9.28 0.93 -8.56
N CYS A 104 -9.84 1.46 -7.48
CA CYS A 104 -9.75 2.87 -7.09
C CYS A 104 -9.06 2.94 -5.73
N MET A 105 -7.98 3.70 -5.67
CA MET A 105 -7.20 3.95 -4.46
C MET A 105 -6.61 5.36 -4.55
N ASP A 106 -6.16 5.91 -3.43
CA ASP A 106 -5.45 7.18 -3.42
C ASP A 106 -4.03 7.02 -3.99
N ASN A 107 -3.30 8.14 -4.07
CA ASN A 107 -1.94 8.17 -4.61
C ASN A 107 -0.89 8.16 -3.49
N ALA A 108 -0.99 7.23 -2.55
CA ALA A 108 0.03 7.06 -1.52
C ALA A 108 1.37 6.59 -2.15
N PRO A 109 2.54 7.09 -1.68
CA PRO A 109 3.85 6.76 -2.27
C PRO A 109 4.18 5.26 -2.29
N TYR A 110 3.56 4.46 -1.41
CA TYR A 110 3.78 3.01 -1.34
C TYR A 110 2.83 2.19 -2.23
N HIS A 111 1.81 2.80 -2.83
CA HIS A 111 0.88 2.11 -3.77
C HIS A 111 1.53 1.80 -5.11
N THR A 112 2.49 2.63 -5.52
CA THR A 112 3.21 2.46 -6.78
C THR A 112 4.69 2.49 -6.51
N ILE A 113 5.37 1.38 -6.81
CA ILE A 113 6.80 1.41 -7.03
C ILE A 113 7.13 1.01 -8.45
N VAL A 114 8.18 1.61 -8.96
CA VAL A 114 8.79 1.20 -10.21
C VAL A 114 9.78 0.10 -9.88
N GLU A 115 9.57 -1.12 -10.36
CA GLU A 115 10.49 -2.25 -10.08
C GLU A 115 11.84 -2.08 -10.78
N ASN A 116 11.86 -1.43 -11.95
CA ASN A 116 13.07 -1.15 -12.71
C ASN A 116 13.19 0.35 -13.05
N PRO A 117 13.40 1.22 -12.04
CA PRO A 117 13.54 2.64 -12.30
C PRO A 117 14.76 2.91 -13.16
N THR A 118 14.58 3.68 -14.24
CA THR A 118 15.71 4.25 -14.97
C THR A 118 16.55 5.08 -14.00
N PRO A 119 17.87 4.85 -13.93
CA PRO A 119 18.75 5.70 -13.14
C PRO A 119 18.53 7.17 -13.45
N THR A 120 18.43 7.98 -12.40
CA THR A 120 18.34 9.43 -12.52
C THR A 120 19.71 10.04 -12.25
N LYS A 121 19.91 11.32 -12.57
CA LYS A 121 21.15 12.05 -12.22
C LYS A 121 21.46 12.09 -10.71
N TYR A 122 20.50 11.71 -9.86
CA TYR A 122 20.64 11.63 -8.41
C TYR A 122 20.78 10.18 -7.89
N SER A 123 20.79 9.18 -8.78
CA SER A 123 21.00 7.79 -8.41
C SER A 123 22.42 7.58 -7.86
N THR A 124 22.54 6.69 -6.87
CA THR A 124 23.84 6.36 -6.28
C THR A 124 24.63 5.44 -7.22
N LYS A 125 25.96 5.54 -7.21
CA LYS A 125 26.84 4.64 -7.99
C LYS A 125 26.60 3.16 -7.68
N SER A 126 26.16 2.84 -6.46
CA SER A 126 25.80 1.47 -6.08
C SER A 126 24.52 1.00 -6.76
N TYR A 127 23.51 1.86 -6.85
CA TYR A 127 22.26 1.60 -7.55
C TYR A 127 22.50 1.38 -9.05
N ASP A 128 23.29 2.23 -9.71
CA ASP A 128 23.57 2.12 -11.15
C ASP A 128 24.23 0.77 -11.50
N ARG A 129 25.19 0.33 -10.68
CA ARG A 129 25.85 -0.98 -10.82
C ARG A 129 24.86 -2.14 -10.65
N LEU A 130 23.88 -2.01 -9.76
CA LEU A 130 22.86 -3.05 -9.56
C LEU A 130 21.96 -3.18 -10.78
N VAL A 131 21.46 -2.06 -11.35
CA VAL A 131 20.61 -2.16 -12.55
C VAL A 131 21.41 -2.64 -13.76
N GLU A 132 22.68 -2.29 -13.90
CA GLU A 132 23.54 -2.79 -14.97
C GLU A 132 23.78 -4.31 -14.84
N LYS A 133 24.00 -4.81 -13.63
CA LYS A 133 24.11 -6.25 -13.37
C LYS A 133 22.81 -6.99 -13.71
N GLN A 134 21.65 -6.42 -13.38
CA GLN A 134 20.35 -6.99 -13.73
C GLN A 134 20.10 -7.00 -15.24
N ARG A 135 20.42 -5.91 -15.96
CA ARG A 135 20.35 -5.84 -17.42
C ARG A 135 21.20 -6.91 -18.11
N ASN A 136 22.44 -7.08 -17.66
CA ASN A 136 23.35 -8.09 -18.20
C ASN A 136 22.88 -9.53 -17.90
N THR A 137 22.25 -9.74 -16.74
CA THR A 137 21.62 -11.02 -16.40
C THR A 137 20.43 -11.32 -17.32
N LEU A 138 19.55 -10.33 -17.57
CA LEU A 138 18.41 -10.48 -18.48
C LEU A 138 18.85 -10.72 -19.92
N ARG A 139 19.86 -9.98 -20.40
CA ARG A 139 20.45 -10.18 -21.73
C ARG A 139 20.99 -11.60 -21.91
N SER A 140 21.69 -12.13 -20.91
CA SER A 140 22.21 -13.51 -20.99
C SER A 140 21.11 -14.58 -20.93
N LYS A 141 20.04 -14.36 -20.14
CA LYS A 141 18.86 -15.26 -20.12
C LYS A 141 18.07 -15.23 -21.43
N ASN A 142 17.90 -14.06 -22.04
CA ASN A 142 17.21 -13.91 -23.33
C ASN A 142 18.05 -14.53 -24.47
N ALA A 143 19.37 -14.37 -24.44
CA ALA A 143 20.27 -15.03 -25.38
C ALA A 143 20.21 -16.56 -25.29
N LYS A 144 20.00 -17.12 -24.09
CA LYS A 144 19.86 -18.57 -23.87
C LYS A 144 18.48 -19.13 -24.21
N SER A 145 17.43 -18.31 -24.18
CA SER A 145 16.04 -18.73 -24.41
C SER A 145 15.50 -18.37 -25.81
N GLY A 146 16.32 -17.77 -26.67
CA GLY A 146 15.93 -17.38 -28.04
C GLY A 146 14.83 -16.31 -28.12
N THR A 147 14.42 -15.73 -26.99
CA THR A 147 13.33 -14.74 -26.94
C THR A 147 13.90 -13.32 -27.03
N VAL A 148 13.69 -12.65 -28.17
CA VAL A 148 14.05 -11.25 -28.37
C VAL A 148 12.85 -10.36 -28.04
N LEU A 149 12.86 -9.73 -26.86
CA LEU A 149 11.94 -8.63 -26.54
C LEU A 149 12.63 -7.31 -26.88
N SER A 150 12.20 -6.65 -27.96
CA SER A 150 12.60 -5.28 -28.28
C SER A 150 11.75 -4.31 -27.46
N TYR A 151 12.40 -3.53 -26.59
CA TYR A 151 11.78 -2.35 -25.99
C TYR A 151 12.10 -1.15 -26.88
N ARG A 152 11.06 -0.55 -27.46
CA ARG A 152 11.14 0.79 -28.07
C ARG A 152 11.15 1.82 -26.92
N GLN A 153 12.07 2.78 -26.99
CA GLN A 153 12.08 3.96 -26.12
C GLN A 153 10.89 4.87 -26.39
#